data_AF-A0A7R9UXP0-F1
#
_entry.id   AF-A0A7R9UXP0-F1
#
_cell.length_a   1.000
_cell.length_b   1.000
_cell.length_c   1.000
_cell.angle_alpha   90.00
_cell.angle_beta   90.00
_cell.angle_gamma   90.00
#
_symmetry.space_group_name_H-M   'P 1'
#
loop_
_entity.id
_entity.type
_entity.pdbx_description
1 polymer ?
#
loop_
_entity_poly.entity_id
_entity_poly.type
_entity_poly.pdbx_seq_one_letter_code
_entity_poly.pdbx_strand_id
1 'polypeptide(L)'
;MPTPLSRAHDDGLLRFGDTISLHSVLNGTALAVNMDKQLVSEQVAYQVCGTAELTPVGRTAFTVLRPGGGDAAVDGGIVTYAEPVVLSLRSHKGASDLMLHTQKLVLPNLTKSGA
;
A
#
# COMPACT_ATOMS: atom_id res chain seq x y z
N MET A 1 -5.79 16.46 -5.90
CA MET A 1 -4.50 16.89 -6.47
C MET A 1 -3.67 15.65 -6.73
N PRO A 2 -2.99 15.53 -7.88
CA PRO A 2 -2.06 14.43 -8.15
C PRO A 2 -1.01 14.35 -7.05
N THR A 3 -0.65 13.14 -6.63
CA THR A 3 0.43 12.92 -5.67
C THR A 3 1.68 12.52 -6.45
N PRO A 4 2.80 13.26 -6.30
CA PRO A 4 4.00 12.93 -7.04
C PRO A 4 4.53 11.57 -6.57
N LEU A 5 4.76 10.67 -7.52
CA LEU A 5 5.53 9.46 -7.28
C LEU A 5 7.03 9.80 -7.26
N SER A 6 7.82 8.96 -6.61
CA SER A 6 9.28 9.00 -6.73
C SER A 6 9.68 8.87 -8.19
N ARG A 7 10.70 9.62 -8.60
CA ARG A 7 11.34 9.40 -9.89
C ARG A 7 12.01 8.03 -9.88
N ALA A 8 12.02 7.36 -11.03
CA ALA A 8 12.82 6.16 -11.19
C ALA A 8 14.29 6.51 -10.96
N HIS A 9 14.97 5.66 -10.19
CA HIS A 9 16.41 5.74 -10.01
C HIS A 9 17.12 5.20 -11.26
N ASP A 10 18.35 5.66 -11.51
CA ASP A 10 19.10 5.31 -12.73
C ASP A 10 19.37 3.80 -12.88
N ASP A 11 19.43 3.09 -11.75
CA ASP A 11 19.62 1.64 -11.70
C ASP A 11 18.30 0.85 -11.80
N GLY A 12 17.16 1.53 -11.84
CA GLY A 12 15.83 0.92 -11.89
C GLY A 12 15.42 0.20 -10.61
N LEU A 13 16.16 0.36 -9.51
CA LEU A 13 15.90 -0.33 -8.25
C LEU A 13 15.02 0.50 -7.31
N LEU A 14 14.12 -0.20 -6.62
CA LEU A 14 13.27 0.39 -5.58
C LEU A 14 14.07 0.64 -4.30
N ARG A 15 13.80 1.76 -3.64
CA ARG A 15 14.44 2.14 -2.37
C ARG A 15 13.41 2.43 -1.28
N PHE A 16 13.81 2.23 -0.03
CA PHE A 16 13.04 2.70 1.12
C PHE A 16 12.94 4.23 1.09
N GLY A 17 11.73 4.73 1.31
CA GLY A 17 11.37 6.13 1.10
C GLY A 17 10.68 6.42 -0.23
N ASP A 18 10.73 5.50 -1.19
CA ASP A 18 10.10 5.74 -2.48
C ASP A 18 8.58 5.76 -2.37
N THR A 19 7.95 6.76 -2.99
CA THR A 19 6.50 6.80 -3.18
C THR A 19 6.13 6.16 -4.51
N ILE A 20 5.36 5.09 -4.47
CA ILE A 20 5.02 4.25 -5.62
C ILE A 20 3.50 4.09 -5.78
N SER A 21 3.09 3.66 -6.97
CA SER A 21 1.74 3.15 -7.24
C SER A 21 1.82 1.66 -7.56
N LEU A 22 0.91 0.86 -7.00
CA LEU A 22 0.83 -0.57 -7.26
C LEU A 22 -0.31 -0.86 -8.24
N HIS A 23 0.01 -1.59 -9.31
CA HIS A 23 -0.96 -1.94 -10.36
C HIS A 23 -1.09 -3.45 -10.46
N SER A 24 -2.32 -3.94 -10.42
CA SER A 24 -2.63 -5.34 -10.66
C SER A 24 -2.59 -5.62 -12.16
N VAL A 25 -1.61 -6.41 -12.58
CA VAL A 25 -1.44 -6.84 -13.98
C VAL A 25 -2.62 -7.68 -14.45
N LEU A 26 -3.32 -8.37 -13.55
CA LEU A 26 -4.42 -9.28 -13.88
C LEU A 26 -5.67 -8.57 -14.38
N ASN A 27 -5.97 -7.39 -13.84
CA ASN A 27 -7.22 -6.68 -14.11
C ASN A 27 -7.01 -5.19 -14.44
N GLY A 28 -5.76 -4.73 -14.54
CA GLY A 28 -5.41 -3.36 -14.90
C GLY A 28 -5.86 -2.31 -13.88
N THR A 29 -6.10 -2.69 -12.62
CA THR A 29 -6.52 -1.76 -11.57
C THR A 29 -5.35 -1.35 -10.67
N ALA A 30 -5.36 -0.11 -10.19
CA ALA A 30 -4.43 0.34 -9.16
C ALA A 30 -4.93 -0.06 -7.77
N LEU A 31 -4.01 -0.38 -6.85
CA LEU A 31 -4.33 -0.55 -5.44
C LEU A 31 -4.69 0.81 -4.84
N ALA A 32 -5.77 0.87 -4.07
CA ALA A 32 -6.25 2.08 -3.44
C ALA A 32 -6.74 1.83 -2.01
N VAL A 33 -6.63 2.86 -1.16
CA VAL A 33 -7.28 2.90 0.15
C VAL A 33 -8.55 3.73 0.05
N ASN A 34 -9.69 3.13 0.39
CA ASN A 34 -10.95 3.83 0.48
C ASN A 34 -11.08 4.56 1.82
N MET A 35 -10.62 5.81 1.85
CA MET A 35 -10.64 6.67 3.06
C MET A 35 -12.05 7.04 3.55
N ASP A 36 -13.10 6.75 2.77
CA ASP A 36 -14.49 6.98 3.18
C ASP A 36 -15.14 5.73 3.77
N LYS A 37 -14.47 4.57 3.69
CA LYS A 37 -14.96 3.29 4.24
C LYS A 37 -14.02 2.75 5.30
N GLN A 38 -14.28 3.19 6.53
CA GLN A 38 -13.68 2.59 7.71
C GLN A 38 -14.27 1.21 7.98
N LEU A 39 -13.42 0.23 8.32
CA LEU A 39 -13.86 -1.12 8.63
C LEU A 39 -14.47 -1.13 10.04
N VAL A 40 -15.75 -1.51 10.14
CA VAL A 40 -16.53 -1.43 11.39
C VAL A 40 -15.91 -2.24 12.53
N SER A 41 -15.18 -3.32 12.21
CA SER A 41 -14.53 -4.18 13.21
C SER A 41 -13.27 -3.57 13.83
N GLU A 42 -12.67 -2.56 13.20
CA GLU A 42 -11.42 -1.95 13.63
C GLU A 42 -11.56 -0.43 13.45
N GLN A 43 -11.83 0.30 14.55
CA GLN A 43 -12.10 1.76 14.59
C GLN A 43 -10.97 2.66 14.04
N VAL A 44 -9.97 2.11 13.35
CA VAL A 44 -8.81 2.77 12.77
C VAL A 44 -8.35 2.18 11.43
N ALA A 45 -9.04 1.16 10.90
CA ALA A 45 -8.68 0.53 9.63
C ALA A 45 -9.60 0.99 8.49
N TYR A 46 -9.03 1.11 7.28
CA TYR A 46 -9.76 1.49 6.08
C TYR A 46 -9.80 0.35 5.07
N GLN A 47 -10.86 0.28 4.28
CA GLN A 47 -10.96 -0.72 3.22
C GLN A 47 -9.90 -0.48 2.14
N VAL A 48 -9.22 -1.54 1.72
CA VAL A 48 -8.32 -1.55 0.54
C VAL A 48 -9.06 -2.16 -0.64
N CYS A 49 -8.95 -1.55 -1.82
CA CYS A 49 -9.64 -2.00 -3.03
C CYS A 49 -8.81 -1.76 -4.29
N GLY A 50 -9.26 -2.33 -5.41
CA GLY A 50 -8.79 -1.96 -6.75
C GLY A 50 -9.59 -0.79 -7.30
N THR A 51 -8.93 0.12 -8.01
CA THR A 51 -9.55 1.24 -8.73
C THR A 51 -9.10 1.30 -10.19
N ALA A 52 -9.97 1.76 -11.09
CA ALA A 52 -9.59 2.07 -12.47
C ALA A 52 -8.85 3.42 -12.60
N GLU A 53 -8.74 4.18 -11.51
CA GLU A 53 -7.96 5.42 -11.46
C GLU A 53 -6.45 5.10 -11.49
N LEU A 54 -5.86 5.21 -12.68
CA LEU A 54 -4.42 4.95 -12.88
C LEU A 54 -3.54 6.17 -12.62
N THR A 55 -4.13 7.37 -12.57
CA THR A 55 -3.41 8.58 -12.20
C THR A 55 -3.09 8.56 -10.71
N PRO A 56 -1.82 8.66 -10.29
CA PRO A 56 -1.46 8.64 -8.88
C PRO A 56 -2.08 9.81 -8.12
N VAL A 57 -2.93 9.47 -7.17
CA VAL A 57 -3.54 10.38 -6.21
C VAL A 57 -3.26 9.87 -4.80
N GLY A 58 -3.56 10.68 -3.79
CA GLY A 58 -3.21 10.35 -2.42
C GLY A 58 -3.67 8.98 -1.95
N ARG A 59 -4.83 8.50 -2.45
CA ARG A 59 -5.36 7.18 -2.09
C ARG A 59 -4.69 5.99 -2.80
N THR A 60 -3.86 6.23 -3.81
CA THR A 60 -3.19 5.21 -4.64
C THR A 60 -1.66 5.33 -4.61
N ALA A 61 -1.12 6.26 -3.82
CA ALA A 61 0.30 6.54 -3.69
C ALA A 61 0.80 6.08 -2.31
N PHE A 62 1.76 5.17 -2.30
CA PHE A 62 2.27 4.51 -1.10
C PHE A 62 3.76 4.73 -0.96
N THR A 63 4.22 5.14 0.22
CA THR A 63 5.64 5.18 0.56
C THR A 63 6.08 3.82 1.09
N VAL A 64 7.20 3.30 0.54
CA VAL A 64 7.81 2.04 0.96
C VAL A 64 8.73 2.28 2.15
N LEU A 65 8.49 1.60 3.27
CA LEU A 65 9.22 1.78 4.52
C LEU A 65 9.76 0.46 5.05
N ARG A 66 10.85 0.52 5.83
CA ARG A 66 11.32 -0.64 6.61
C ARG A 66 10.34 -0.95 7.74
N PRO A 67 10.04 -2.23 8.04
CA PRO A 67 9.31 -2.61 9.24
C PRO A 67 10.04 -2.16 10.51
N GLY A 68 9.31 -1.58 11.46
CA GLY A 68 9.84 -1.24 12.80
C GLY A 68 10.70 0.02 12.89
N GLY A 69 10.91 0.76 11.79
CA GLY A 69 11.56 2.07 11.84
C GLY A 69 10.54 3.19 12.01
N GLY A 70 10.78 4.13 12.93
CA GLY A 70 10.12 5.44 12.93
C GLY A 70 10.61 6.30 11.76
N ASP A 71 10.87 7.59 11.97
CA ASP A 71 11.42 8.47 10.91
C ASP A 71 12.75 7.96 10.30
N ALA A 72 13.46 7.05 10.99
CA ALA A 72 14.64 6.35 10.48
C ALA A 72 14.34 5.26 9.41
N ALA A 73 13.07 4.99 9.10
CA ALA A 73 12.67 4.00 8.08
C ALA A 73 12.90 4.45 6.62
N VAL A 74 13.27 5.72 6.42
CA VAL A 74 13.55 6.33 5.12
C VAL A 74 15.05 6.57 5.00
N ASP A 75 15.83 5.49 4.89
CA ASP A 75 17.29 5.57 4.77
C ASP A 75 17.77 5.57 3.30
N GLY A 76 16.85 5.44 2.33
CA GLY A 76 17.18 5.34 0.91
C GLY A 76 17.82 4.01 0.51
N GLY A 77 17.85 3.02 1.42
CA GLY A 77 18.41 1.70 1.14
C GLY A 77 17.64 0.96 0.05
N ILE A 78 18.33 0.13 -0.72
CA ILE A 78 17.72 -0.69 -1.77
C ILE A 78 16.79 -1.73 -1.12
N VAL A 79 15.58 -1.86 -1.65
CA VAL A 79 14.62 -2.90 -1.26
C VAL A 79 14.98 -4.19 -1.97
N THR A 80 15.17 -5.27 -1.22
CA THR A 80 15.55 -6.57 -1.79
C THR A 80 14.38 -7.56 -1.88
N TYR A 81 14.50 -8.56 -2.75
CA TYR A 81 13.47 -9.60 -2.87
C TYR A 81 13.34 -10.39 -1.56
N ALA A 82 12.08 -10.70 -1.22
CA ALA A 82 11.70 -11.38 0.02
C ALA A 82 11.98 -10.59 1.32
N GLU A 83 12.42 -9.34 1.22
CA GLU A 83 12.50 -8.43 2.36
C GLU A 83 11.10 -7.93 2.73
N PRO A 84 10.68 -8.04 4.01
CA PRO A 84 9.41 -7.49 4.45
C PRO A 84 9.46 -5.96 4.36
N VAL A 85 8.37 -5.37 3.86
CA VAL A 85 8.22 -3.91 3.74
C VAL A 85 6.88 -3.46 4.32
N VAL A 86 6.81 -2.20 4.73
CA VAL A 86 5.56 -1.53 5.10
C VAL A 86 5.20 -0.56 3.97
N LEU A 87 3.95 -0.60 3.54
CA LEU A 87 3.40 0.40 2.61
C LEU A 87 2.59 1.41 3.42
N SER A 88 3.06 2.64 3.45
CA SER A 88 2.42 3.75 4.15
C SER A 88 1.71 4.67 3.18
N LEU A 89 0.55 5.17 3.56
CA LEU A 89 -0.18 6.21 2.83
C LEU A 89 -0.49 7.36 3.78
N ARG A 90 -0.11 8.60 3.39
CA ARG A 90 -0.43 9.78 4.19
C ARG A 90 -1.87 10.23 3.95
N SER A 91 -2.72 10.14 4.97
CA SER A 91 -4.08 10.68 4.92
C SER A 91 -4.06 12.20 4.86
N HIS A 92 -4.90 12.79 4.00
CA HIS A 92 -5.05 14.24 3.90
C HIS A 92 -5.80 14.86 5.10
N LYS A 93 -6.50 14.04 5.90
CA LYS A 93 -7.40 14.49 6.97
C LYS A 93 -6.77 14.46 8.38
N GLY A 94 -5.49 14.17 8.48
CA GLY A 94 -4.74 14.11 9.73
C GLY A 94 -3.39 13.47 9.45
N ALA A 95 -2.32 14.03 10.01
CA ALA A 95 -0.94 13.65 9.77
C ALA A 95 -0.57 12.26 10.33
N SER A 96 -1.35 11.25 9.98
CA SER A 96 -1.15 9.87 10.41
C SER A 96 -0.96 9.00 9.17
N ASP A 97 0.15 8.27 9.19
CA ASP A 97 0.48 7.27 8.20
C ASP A 97 -0.47 6.07 8.34
N LEU A 98 -1.21 5.76 7.27
CA LEU A 98 -1.99 4.53 7.17
C LEU A 98 -1.06 3.41 6.74
N MET A 99 -0.86 2.41 7.59
CA MET A 99 -0.04 1.25 7.28
C MET A 99 -0.89 0.12 6.71
N LEU A 100 -0.51 -0.39 5.54
CA LEU A 100 -1.09 -1.63 5.01
C LEU A 100 -0.53 -2.83 5.81
N HIS A 101 -1.29 -3.32 6.78
CA HIS A 101 -0.98 -4.59 7.43
C HIS A 101 -1.53 -5.74 6.59
N THR A 102 -0.64 -6.55 6.02
CA THR A 102 -1.03 -7.83 5.44
C THR A 102 -1.33 -8.81 6.57
N GLN A 103 -2.59 -9.02 6.90
CA GLN A 103 -2.97 -10.28 7.53
C GLN A 103 -2.98 -11.35 6.43
N LYS A 104 -2.20 -12.43 6.61
CA LYS A 104 -2.32 -13.63 5.78
C LYS A 104 -3.71 -14.22 6.03
N LEU A 105 -4.67 -13.89 5.16
CA LEU A 105 -5.99 -14.52 5.18
C LEU A 105 -5.82 -15.95 4.63
N VAL A 106 -5.64 -16.91 5.52
CA VAL A 106 -5.85 -18.32 5.17
C VAL A 106 -7.35 -18.50 5.05
N LEU A 107 -7.88 -18.46 3.83
CA LEU A 107 -9.26 -18.86 3.57
C LEU A 107 -9.37 -20.35 3.95
N PRO A 108 -10.19 -20.74 4.94
CA PRO A 108 -10.46 -22.15 5.16
C PRO A 108 -11.06 -22.67 3.86
N ASN A 109 -10.57 -23.83 3.40
CA ASN A 109 -11.07 -24.52 2.22
C ASN A 109 -12.59 -24.38 2.18
N LEU A 110 -13.11 -23.71 1.14
CA LEU A 110 -14.51 -23.81 0.76
C LEU A 110 -14.73 -25.28 0.39
N THR A 111 -14.98 -26.12 1.39
CA THR A 111 -15.61 -27.41 1.18
C THR A 111 -16.91 -27.09 0.45
N LYS A 112 -16.97 -27.50 -0.82
CA LYS A 112 -18.19 -27.50 -1.61
C LYS A 112 -19.30 -28.08 -0.74
N SER A 113 -20.19 -27.22 -0.26
CA SER A 113 -21.50 -27.64 0.25
C SER A 113 -22.29 -28.03 -0.99
N GLY A 114 -22.24 -29.32 -1.33
CA GLY A 114 -23.19 -29.92 -2.25
C GLY A 114 -24.48 -30.15 -1.51
N ALA A 115 -25.51 -29.39 -1.89
CA ALA A 115 -26.91 -29.76 -1.72
C ALA A 115 -27.24 -30.97 -2.62
#